data_AF-A0A8H9HX93-F1
#
_entry.id   AF-A0A8H9HX93-F1
#
_cell.length_a   1.000
_cell.length_b   1.000
_cell.length_c   1.000
_cell.angle_alpha   90.00
_cell.angle_beta   90.00
_cell.angle_gamma   90.00
#
_symmetry.space_group_name_H-M   'P 1'
#
loop_
_entity.id
_entity.type
_entity.pdbx_description
1 polymer ?
#
loop_
_entity_poly.entity_id
_entity_poly.type
_entity_poly.pdbx_seq_one_letter_code
_entity_poly.pdbx_strand_id
1 'polypeptide(L)'
;MSNARLLPGMRALKVRRISRDTEDSSALARQGEELDAATEAGRYAVAGEVEDSTVSGAVNLDERPKLGRWMKDPLWYEWEALMVTSLDRITRDQHH
;
A
#
# COMPACT_ATOMS: atom_id res chain seq x y z
N MET A 1 12.20 21.93 6.36
CA MET A 1 11.34 20.84 5.85
C MET A 1 10.87 20.04 7.06
N SER A 2 9.57 20.07 7.35
CA SER A 2 9.03 19.26 8.46
C SER A 2 9.14 17.79 8.06
N ASN A 3 9.90 17.01 8.83
CA ASN A 3 9.92 15.56 8.65
C ASN A 3 8.50 15.07 8.97
N ALA A 4 7.74 14.62 7.97
CA ALA A 4 6.37 14.15 8.18
C ALA A 4 6.43 12.95 9.13
N ARG A 5 6.15 13.19 10.40
CA ARG A 5 6.12 12.15 11.42
C ARG A 5 4.73 11.58 11.41
N LEU A 6 4.61 10.32 11.01
CA LEU A 6 3.34 9.60 11.13
C LEU A 6 2.90 9.63 12.60
N LEU A 7 1.64 10.01 12.83
CA LEU A 7 1.08 10.16 14.16
C LEU A 7 0.24 8.92 14.51
N PRO A 8 0.23 8.49 15.77
CA PRO A 8 -0.76 7.52 16.25
C PRO A 8 -2.17 7.95 15.85
N GLY A 9 -2.98 7.00 15.38
CA GLY A 9 -4.35 7.25 14.93
C GLY A 9 -4.50 7.66 13.45
N MET A 10 -3.40 7.92 12.73
CA MET A 10 -3.47 8.14 11.27
C MET A 10 -4.09 6.93 10.56
N ARG A 11 -4.97 7.19 9.58
CA ARG A 11 -5.64 6.16 8.77
C ARG A 11 -4.71 5.67 7.65
N ALA A 12 -4.09 4.52 7.85
CA ALA A 12 -3.19 3.88 6.92
C ALA A 12 -3.93 2.95 5.95
N LEU A 13 -3.67 3.12 4.65
CA LEU A 13 -4.06 2.20 3.59
C LEU A 13 -2.92 1.20 3.37
N LYS A 14 -3.14 -0.07 3.74
CA LYS A 14 -2.15 -1.15 3.56
C LYS A 14 -2.21 -1.66 2.12
N VAL A 15 -1.08 -1.65 1.41
CA VAL A 15 -1.02 -2.06 0.00
C VAL A 15 -0.02 -3.20 -0.18
N ARG A 16 -0.52 -4.33 -0.69
CA ARG A 16 0.26 -5.50 -1.08
C ARG A 16 0.20 -5.63 -2.59
N ARG A 17 1.34 -5.98 -3.21
CA ARG A 17 1.40 -6.21 -4.65
C ARG A 17 2.40 -7.31 -4.98
N ILE A 18 2.10 -8.14 -5.95
CA ILE A 18 3.08 -9.02 -6.62
C ILE A 18 2.97 -8.86 -8.14
N SER A 19 4.05 -9.10 -8.86
CA SER A 19 4.08 -8.87 -10.31
C SER A 19 3.62 -10.09 -11.12
N ARG A 20 3.85 -11.28 -10.59
CA ARG A 20 3.54 -12.56 -11.23
C ARG A 20 3.00 -13.52 -10.17
N ASP A 21 2.09 -14.38 -10.58
CA ASP A 21 1.44 -15.36 -9.69
C ASP A 21 2.40 -16.46 -9.23
N THR A 22 3.51 -16.63 -9.95
CA THR A 22 4.61 -17.53 -9.55
C THR A 22 5.37 -17.01 -8.32
N GLU A 23 5.16 -15.74 -7.93
CA GLU A 23 5.58 -15.17 -6.65
C GLU A 23 4.48 -15.40 -5.60
N ASP A 24 4.04 -16.66 -5.47
CA ASP A 24 3.28 -17.35 -4.42
C ASP A 24 2.43 -16.53 -3.41
N SER A 25 1.24 -17.04 -3.05
CA SER A 25 0.39 -16.56 -1.94
C SER A 25 1.17 -16.25 -0.64
N SER A 26 2.28 -16.96 -0.39
CA SER A 26 3.20 -16.70 0.72
C SER A 26 3.86 -15.31 0.69
N ALA A 27 4.16 -14.76 -0.48
CA ALA A 27 4.76 -13.42 -0.59
C ALA A 27 3.75 -12.32 -0.24
N LEU A 28 2.47 -12.49 -0.61
CA LEU A 28 1.39 -11.58 -0.22
C LEU A 28 1.05 -11.75 1.27
N ALA A 29 1.07 -12.97 1.80
CA ALA A 29 0.86 -13.25 3.22
C ALA A 29 1.94 -12.58 4.09
N ARG A 30 3.22 -12.77 3.74
CA ARG A 30 4.35 -12.11 4.43
C ARG A 30 4.27 -10.59 4.38
N GLN A 31 3.88 -10.01 3.24
CA GLN A 31 3.64 -8.56 3.16
C GLN A 31 2.52 -8.12 4.11
N GLY A 32 1.47 -8.93 4.25
CA GLY A 32 0.38 -8.69 5.21
C GLY A 32 0.88 -8.67 6.65
N GLU A 33 1.61 -9.72 7.07
CA GLU A 33 2.17 -9.84 8.42
C GLU A 33 3.10 -8.66 8.77
N GLU A 34 3.96 -8.25 7.83
CA GLU A 34 4.85 -7.08 8.02
C GLU A 34 4.07 -5.78 8.19
N LEU A 35 3.02 -5.58 7.39
CA LEU A 35 2.17 -4.39 7.47
C LEU A 35 1.31 -4.38 8.74
N ASP A 36 0.80 -5.53 9.17
CA ASP A 36 0.05 -5.68 10.41
C ASP A 36 0.92 -5.32 11.61
N ALA A 37 2.11 -5.92 11.72
CA ALA A 37 3.07 -5.62 12.77
C ALA A 37 3.45 -4.12 12.79
N ALA A 38 3.65 -3.51 11.61
CA ALA A 38 4.02 -2.10 11.53
C ALA A 38 2.86 -1.17 11.90
N THR A 39 1.62 -1.48 11.50
CA THR A 39 0.43 -0.70 11.90
C THR A 39 0.14 -0.80 13.39
N GLU A 40 0.30 -1.99 13.99
CA GLU A 40 0.15 -2.19 15.43
C GLU A 40 1.21 -1.41 16.21
N ALA A 41 2.49 -1.54 15.83
CA ALA A 41 3.60 -0.83 16.47
C ALA A 41 3.46 0.70 16.36
N GLY A 42 3.00 1.19 15.21
CA GLY A 42 2.75 2.61 14.95
C GLY A 42 1.44 3.14 15.55
N ARG A 43 0.55 2.26 16.01
CA ARG A 43 -0.82 2.57 16.46
C ARG A 43 -1.62 3.32 15.39
N TYR A 44 -1.49 2.91 14.14
CA TYR A 44 -2.25 3.48 13.02
C TYR A 44 -3.63 2.84 12.94
N ALA A 45 -4.64 3.62 12.54
CA ALA A 45 -5.93 3.07 12.16
C ALA A 45 -5.83 2.47 10.76
N VAL A 46 -6.48 1.34 10.50
CA VAL A 46 -6.48 0.74 9.16
C VAL A 46 -7.66 1.31 8.38
N ALA A 47 -7.36 2.16 7.38
CA ALA A 47 -8.35 2.71 6.47
C ALA A 47 -8.93 1.62 5.56
N GLY A 48 -8.06 0.72 5.13
CA GLY A 48 -8.39 -0.40 4.27
C GLY A 48 -7.17 -1.20 3.88
N GLU A 49 -7.41 -2.29 3.16
CA GLU A 49 -6.38 -3.17 2.64
C GLU A 49 -6.56 -3.37 1.14
N VAL A 50 -5.45 -3.32 0.43
CA VAL A 50 -5.36 -3.50 -1.02
C VAL A 50 -4.42 -4.66 -1.30
N GLU A 51 -4.84 -5.53 -2.20
CA GLU A 51 -4.05 -6.66 -2.67
C GLU A 51 -4.10 -6.73 -4.19
N ASP A 52 -3.07 -6.21 -4.83
CA ASP A 52 -2.92 -6.26 -6.29
C ASP A 52 -2.04 -7.47 -6.68
N SER A 53 -2.68 -8.63 -6.88
CA SER A 53 -1.99 -9.83 -7.39
C SER A 53 -1.77 -9.72 -8.90
N THR A 54 -0.61 -10.18 -9.39
CA THR A 54 -0.27 -10.18 -10.83
C THR A 54 -0.27 -8.79 -11.50
N VAL A 55 -0.06 -7.73 -10.73
CA VAL A 55 -0.03 -6.35 -11.25
C VAL A 55 1.41 -5.85 -11.36
N SER A 56 1.80 -5.38 -12.55
CA SER A 56 3.10 -4.76 -12.77
C SER A 56 3.26 -3.48 -11.94
N GLY A 57 4.42 -3.27 -11.32
CA GLY A 57 4.77 -1.99 -10.67
C GLY A 57 4.96 -0.80 -11.62
N ALA A 58 4.78 -0.99 -12.93
CA ALA A 58 4.75 0.08 -13.93
C ALA A 58 3.33 0.63 -14.19
N VAL A 59 2.30 -0.02 -13.64
CA VAL A 59 0.91 0.47 -13.74
C VAL A 59 0.73 1.64 -12.76
N ASN A 60 0.20 2.76 -13.28
CA ASN A 60 -0.11 3.94 -12.48
C ASN A 60 -1.05 3.59 -11.33
N LEU A 61 -0.86 4.22 -10.17
CA LEU A 61 -1.57 3.87 -8.93
C LEU A 61 -3.09 3.93 -9.07
N ASP A 62 -3.58 4.92 -9.83
CA ASP A 62 -5.00 5.20 -10.03
C ASP A 62 -5.65 4.32 -11.12
N GLU A 63 -4.83 3.59 -11.87
CA GLU A 63 -5.22 2.61 -12.89
C GLU A 63 -5.13 1.16 -12.38
N ARG A 64 -4.58 0.94 -11.18
CA ARG A 64 -4.47 -0.39 -10.61
C ARG A 64 -5.84 -0.98 -10.26
N PRO A 65 -6.04 -2.31 -10.46
CA PRO A 65 -7.35 -2.95 -10.30
C PRO A 65 -7.99 -2.72 -8.92
N LYS A 66 -7.22 -2.88 -7.83
CA LYS A 66 -7.77 -2.71 -6.46
C LYS A 66 -7.33 -1.41 -5.81
N LEU A 67 -6.12 -0.90 -6.10
CA LEU A 67 -5.67 0.37 -5.54
C LEU A 67 -6.39 1.58 -6.16
N GLY A 68 -6.71 1.54 -7.45
CA GLY A 68 -7.13 2.74 -8.19
C GLY A 68 -8.37 3.43 -7.64
N ARG A 69 -9.31 2.68 -7.05
CA ARG A 69 -10.50 3.24 -6.39
C ARG A 69 -10.17 4.11 -5.18
N TRP A 70 -9.06 3.84 -4.49
CA TRP A 70 -8.60 4.63 -3.34
C TRP A 70 -7.92 5.93 -3.76
N MET A 71 -7.55 6.04 -5.05
CA MET A 71 -6.90 7.21 -5.62
C MET A 71 -7.92 8.24 -6.17
N LYS A 72 -9.22 8.01 -5.95
CA LYS A 72 -10.33 8.76 -6.57
C LYS A 72 -11.46 8.95 -5.56
N ASP A 73 -12.33 9.92 -5.83
CA ASP A 73 -13.56 10.08 -5.08
C ASP A 73 -14.44 8.82 -5.19
N PRO A 74 -15.11 8.39 -4.11
CA PRO A 74 -15.18 9.07 -2.80
C PRO A 74 -14.07 8.67 -1.81
N LEU A 75 -13.24 7.66 -2.12
CA LEU A 75 -12.33 7.04 -1.16
C LEU A 75 -11.02 7.81 -0.93
N TRP A 76 -10.72 8.81 -1.77
CA TRP A 76 -9.50 9.61 -1.69
C TRP A 76 -9.27 10.24 -0.29
N TYR A 77 -10.34 10.60 0.41
CA TYR A 77 -10.27 11.26 1.72
C TYR A 77 -10.30 10.29 2.91
N GLU A 78 -10.47 8.99 2.65
CA GLU A 78 -10.63 7.98 3.71
C GLU A 78 -9.30 7.55 4.33
N TRP A 79 -8.16 7.93 3.73
CA TRP A 79 -6.83 7.55 4.18
C TRP A 79 -5.88 8.75 4.22
N GLU A 80 -4.86 8.67 5.06
CA GLU A 80 -3.89 9.74 5.33
C GLU A 80 -2.45 9.29 5.04
N ALA A 81 -2.21 7.98 5.07
CA ALA A 81 -0.92 7.38 4.77
C ALA A 81 -1.11 6.12 3.92
N LEU A 82 -0.20 5.88 2.98
CA LEU A 82 -0.14 4.65 2.21
C LEU A 82 1.06 3.83 2.70
N MET A 83 0.81 2.58 3.09
CA MET A 83 1.81 1.72 3.70
C MET A 83 2.12 0.52 2.79
N VAL A 84 3.41 0.34 2.49
CA VAL A 84 3.97 -0.75 1.69
C VAL A 84 5.21 -1.30 2.37
N THR A 85 5.54 -2.57 2.12
CA THR A 85 6.78 -3.19 2.62
C THR A 85 8.02 -2.72 1.87
N SER A 86 7.87 -2.34 0.61
CA SER A 86 8.95 -1.82 -0.22
C SER A 86 8.43 -0.84 -1.27
N LEU A 87 9.26 0.12 -1.66
CA LEU A 87 8.88 1.19 -2.59
C LEU A 87 8.51 0.66 -3.99
N ASP A 88 9.05 -0.48 -4.40
CA ASP A 88 8.72 -1.13 -5.67
C ASP A 88 7.26 -1.62 -5.74
N ARG A 89 6.57 -1.68 -4.59
CA ARG A 89 5.11 -1.89 -4.56
C ARG A 89 4.33 -0.68 -5.06
N ILE A 90 4.92 0.51 -5.12
CA ILE A 90 4.33 1.77 -5.63
C ILE A 90 4.80 2.09 -7.03
N THR A 91 6.10 2.10 -7.27
CA THR A 91 6.65 2.32 -8.61
C THR A 91 7.97 1.60 -8.76
N ARG A 92 8.24 1.06 -9.96
CA ARG A 92 9.56 0.52 -10.31
C ARG A 92 10.47 1.54 -11.00
N ASP A 93 9.92 2.67 -11.43
CA ASP A 93 10.68 3.75 -12.03
C ASP A 93 10.54 5.01 -11.17
N GLN A 94 11.67 5.52 -10.71
CA GLN A 94 11.75 6.75 -9.93
C GLN A 94 12.43 7.89 -10.70
N HIS A 95 12.76 7.66 -11.98
CA HIS A 95 13.25 8.71 -12.85
C HIS A 95 12.05 9.49 -13.39
N HIS A 96 11.82 10.65 -12.78
CA HIS A 96 11.07 11.75 -13.39
C HIS A 96 11.86 13.03 -13.20
#